data_AF-V9IIL3-F1
#
_entry.id   AF-V9IIL3-F1
#
_cell.length_a   1.000
_cell.length_b   1.000
_cell.length_c   1.000
_cell.angle_alpha   90.00
_cell.angle_beta   90.00
_cell.angle_gamma   90.00
#
_symmetry.space_group_name_H-M   'P 1'
#
loop_
_entity.id
_entity.type
_entity.pdbx_description
1 polymer ?
#
loop_
_entity_poly.entity_id
_entity_poly.type
_entity_poly.pdbx_seq_one_letter_code
_entity_poly.pdbx_strand_id
1 'polypeptide(L)'
;MTKVQWGAIEVVGDQSNYVNTIVAHLRQTIPTIRDRLSSCRKYFTQLCVKFASSFIIKLVQQLYKCKPLNTVGAEQLLLDVHMLKTALLDLPSTGYQVQRKAPATYTKVVVKGMASAEMILKIVMSPIESPKDFVKQCRIRLPDLQAPEFQKILDMKGLKKQNKFYY
;
A
#
# COMPACT_ATOMS: atom_id res chain seq x y z
N MET A 1 -7.56 -11.21 -14.40
CA MET A 1 -7.82 -10.53 -13.11
C MET A 1 -9.10 -9.74 -13.23
N THR A 2 -10.08 -10.02 -12.37
CA THR A 2 -11.39 -9.36 -12.39
C THR A 2 -11.25 -7.92 -11.91
N LYS A 3 -11.81 -6.97 -12.65
CA LYS A 3 -11.84 -5.55 -12.26
C LYS A 3 -12.86 -5.37 -11.12
N VAL A 4 -12.40 -4.97 -9.94
CA VAL A 4 -13.27 -4.65 -8.80
C VAL A 4 -13.84 -3.24 -8.98
N GLN A 5 -15.15 -3.10 -8.84
CA GLN A 5 -15.85 -1.81 -8.88
C GLN A 5 -15.82 -1.17 -7.49
N TRP A 6 -14.68 -0.58 -7.12
CA TRP A 6 -14.46 -0.01 -5.79
C TRP A 6 -15.47 1.08 -5.38
N GLY A 7 -16.03 1.82 -6.34
CA GLY A 7 -17.08 2.81 -6.08
C GLY A 7 -18.46 2.22 -5.78
N ALA A 8 -18.66 0.91 -5.94
CA ALA A 8 -19.91 0.19 -5.69
C ALA A 8 -19.83 -0.74 -4.47
N ILE A 9 -18.76 -0.65 -3.67
CA ILE A 9 -18.65 -1.43 -2.44
C ILE A 9 -19.53 -0.79 -1.35
N GLU A 10 -20.36 -1.59 -0.70
CA GLU A 10 -21.31 -1.14 0.33
C GLU A 10 -20.93 -1.58 1.74
N VAL A 11 -20.14 -2.64 1.88
CA VAL A 11 -19.71 -3.20 3.16
C VAL A 11 -18.22 -3.53 3.13
N VAL A 12 -17.52 -3.25 4.24
CA VAL A 12 -16.16 -3.74 4.49
C VAL A 12 -16.23 -5.18 4.99
N GLY A 13 -15.49 -6.07 4.33
CA GLY A 13 -15.33 -7.45 4.74
C GLY A 13 -13.93 -7.73 5.25
N ASP A 14 -13.53 -9.00 5.17
CA ASP A 14 -12.14 -9.40 5.39
C ASP A 14 -11.23 -8.92 4.26
N GLN A 15 -9.93 -9.23 4.39
CA GLN A 15 -8.96 -8.93 3.33
C GLN A 15 -9.36 -9.56 2.00
N SER A 16 -9.22 -8.77 0.93
CA SER A 16 -9.59 -9.19 -0.42
C SER A 16 -8.82 -10.43 -0.89
N ASN A 17 -9.43 -11.23 -1.76
CA ASN A 17 -8.82 -12.45 -2.30
C ASN A 17 -7.46 -12.23 -2.99
N TYR A 18 -7.21 -11.06 -3.56
CA TYR A 18 -5.90 -10.75 -4.13
C TYR A 18 -4.82 -10.65 -3.05
N VAL A 19 -5.15 -10.13 -1.86
CA VAL A 19 -4.25 -10.09 -0.69
C VAL A 19 -3.94 -11.51 -0.26
N ASN A 20 -4.97 -12.36 -0.09
CA ASN A 20 -4.82 -13.78 0.23
C ASN A 20 -3.85 -14.48 -0.74
N THR A 21 -4.05 -14.26 -2.04
CA THR A 21 -3.24 -14.87 -3.10
C THR A 21 -1.78 -14.39 -3.04
N ILE A 22 -1.56 -13.08 -2.90
CA ILE A 22 -0.20 -12.51 -2.77
C ILE A 22 0.49 -13.09 -1.53
N VAL A 23 -0.17 -13.08 -0.37
CA VAL A 23 0.40 -13.58 0.89
C VAL A 23 0.71 -15.07 0.79
N ALA A 24 -0.16 -15.87 0.17
CA ALA A 24 0.08 -17.30 -0.05
C ALA A 24 1.33 -17.53 -0.92
N HIS A 25 1.48 -16.81 -2.03
CA HIS A 25 2.67 -16.90 -2.88
C HIS A 25 3.95 -16.51 -2.15
N LEU A 26 3.91 -15.45 -1.33
CA LEU A 26 5.06 -15.06 -0.50
C LEU A 26 5.41 -16.14 0.51
N ARG A 27 4.42 -16.72 1.20
CA ARG A 27 4.61 -17.79 2.18
C ARG A 27 5.20 -19.06 1.58
N GLN A 28 4.89 -19.37 0.32
CA GLN A 28 5.48 -20.52 -0.38
C GLN A 28 6.88 -20.22 -0.91
N THR A 29 7.09 -19.04 -1.50
CA THR A 29 8.31 -18.74 -2.27
C THR A 29 9.48 -18.32 -1.39
N ILE A 30 9.21 -17.50 -0.36
CA ILE A 30 10.26 -16.89 0.47
C ILE A 30 11.08 -17.92 1.25
N PRO A 31 10.49 -18.94 1.89
CA PRO A 31 11.26 -19.99 2.56
C PRO A 31 12.22 -20.70 1.61
N THR A 32 11.76 -21.07 0.40
CA THR A 32 12.60 -21.72 -0.61
C THR A 32 13.78 -20.84 -1.04
N ILE A 33 13.56 -19.54 -1.26
CA ILE A 33 14.65 -18.60 -1.60
C ILE A 33 15.63 -18.48 -0.44
N ARG A 34 15.13 -18.36 0.79
CA ARG A 34 15.97 -18.24 1.99
C ARG A 34 16.87 -19.46 2.15
N ASP A 35 16.31 -20.67 2.02
CA ASP A 35 17.04 -21.90 2.27
C ASP A 35 18.16 -22.09 1.22
N ARG A 36 17.92 -21.67 -0.03
CA ARG A 36 18.94 -21.59 -1.10
C ARG A 36 20.03 -20.54 -0.85
N LEU A 37 19.75 -19.54 0.00
CA LEU A 37 20.69 -18.48 0.39
C LEU A 37 21.18 -18.62 1.84
N SER A 38 21.02 -19.80 2.45
CA SER A 38 21.30 -20.06 3.88
C SER A 38 22.74 -19.73 4.27
N SER A 39 23.72 -20.02 3.40
CA SER A 39 25.14 -19.70 3.61
C SER A 39 25.45 -18.19 3.46
N CYS A 40 24.52 -17.40 2.92
CA CYS A 40 24.74 -15.99 2.56
C CYS A 40 23.58 -15.08 3.01
N ARG A 41 23.28 -15.07 4.30
CA ARG A 41 22.15 -14.32 4.92
C ARG A 41 22.05 -12.84 4.52
N LYS A 42 23.19 -12.18 4.24
CA LYS A 42 23.23 -10.78 3.77
C LYS A 42 22.51 -10.59 2.43
N TYR A 43 22.65 -11.54 1.50
CA TYR A 43 22.00 -11.48 0.19
C TYR A 43 20.50 -11.73 0.30
N PHE A 44 20.07 -12.64 1.17
CA PHE A 44 18.64 -12.83 1.44
C PHE A 44 18.01 -11.55 2.00
N THR A 45 18.67 -10.90 2.95
CA THR A 45 18.20 -9.62 3.51
C THR A 45 18.08 -8.55 2.41
N GLN A 46 19.09 -8.43 1.56
CA GLN A 46 19.07 -7.48 0.45
C GLN A 46 17.98 -7.80 -0.58
N LEU A 47 17.71 -9.09 -0.84
CA LEU A 47 16.61 -9.53 -1.68
C LEU A 47 15.26 -9.08 -1.11
N CYS A 48 15.02 -9.27 0.20
CA CYS A 48 13.80 -8.82 0.85
C CYS A 48 13.63 -7.30 0.72
N VAL A 49 14.70 -6.53 0.97
CA VAL A 49 14.68 -5.06 0.83
C VAL A 49 14.33 -4.67 -0.60
N LYS A 50 15.02 -5.22 -1.61
CA LYS A 50 14.75 -4.90 -3.02
C LYS A 50 13.33 -5.29 -3.43
N PHE A 51 12.87 -6.46 -3.02
CA PHE A 51 11.51 -6.92 -3.26
C PHE A 51 10.50 -5.94 -2.68
N ALA A 52 10.58 -5.64 -1.37
CA ALA A 52 9.65 -4.74 -0.69
C ALA A 52 9.63 -3.35 -1.32
N SER A 53 10.80 -2.75 -1.59
CA SER A 53 10.89 -1.45 -2.26
C SER A 53 10.18 -1.46 -3.63
N SER A 54 10.39 -2.50 -4.44
CA SER A 54 9.75 -2.61 -5.75
C SER A 54 8.24 -2.89 -5.66
N PHE A 55 7.83 -3.72 -4.70
CA PHE A 55 6.45 -4.11 -4.49
C PHE A 55 5.61 -2.91 -4.04
N ILE A 56 6.12 -2.13 -3.07
CA ILE A 56 5.43 -0.95 -2.55
C ILE A 56 5.20 0.08 -3.66
N ILE A 57 6.22 0.35 -4.49
CA ILE A 57 6.08 1.26 -5.64
C ILE A 57 4.97 0.76 -6.58
N LYS A 58 4.97 -0.53 -6.93
CA LYS A 58 3.95 -1.12 -7.80
C LYS A 58 2.55 -1.11 -7.16
N LEU A 59 2.45 -1.34 -5.86
CA LEU A 59 1.20 -1.28 -5.11
C LEU A 59 0.60 0.12 -5.19
N VAL A 60 1.37 1.16 -4.86
CA VAL A 60 0.93 2.56 -4.96
C VAL A 60 0.49 2.91 -6.39
N GLN A 61 1.22 2.43 -7.40
CA GLN A 61 0.82 2.61 -8.80
C GLN A 61 -0.52 1.93 -9.13
N GLN A 62 -0.85 0.78 -8.53
CA GLN A 62 -2.17 0.15 -8.71
C GLN A 62 -3.26 0.86 -7.90
N LEU A 63 -2.96 1.37 -6.70
CA LEU A 63 -3.93 2.13 -5.90
C LEU A 63 -4.44 3.36 -6.66
N TYR A 64 -3.56 4.09 -7.35
CA TYR A 64 -3.96 5.23 -8.19
C TYR A 64 -4.89 4.85 -9.36
N LYS A 65 -4.98 3.56 -9.71
CA LYS A 65 -5.92 3.06 -10.73
C LYS A 65 -7.26 2.63 -10.16
N CYS A 66 -7.36 2.48 -8.83
CA CYS A 66 -8.62 2.25 -8.15
C CYS A 66 -9.39 3.57 -8.08
N LYS A 67 -10.12 3.89 -9.15
CA LYS A 67 -10.88 5.13 -9.26
C LYS A 67 -12.17 4.96 -10.09
N PRO A 68 -13.27 5.64 -9.73
CA PRO A 68 -13.44 6.39 -8.48
C PRO A 68 -13.62 5.45 -7.28
N LEU A 69 -13.30 5.93 -6.08
CA LEU A 69 -13.56 5.29 -4.80
C LEU A 69 -14.75 5.97 -4.11
N ASN A 70 -15.62 5.18 -3.50
CA ASN A 70 -16.49 5.66 -2.43
C ASN A 70 -15.78 5.45 -1.07
N THR A 71 -16.38 5.92 0.03
CA THR A 71 -15.79 5.80 1.37
C THR A 71 -15.51 4.35 1.76
N VAL A 72 -16.48 3.45 1.55
CA VAL A 72 -16.38 2.04 1.97
C VAL A 72 -15.33 1.29 1.16
N GLY A 73 -15.24 1.53 -0.15
CA GLY A 73 -14.21 0.96 -1.01
C GLY A 73 -12.81 1.47 -0.68
N ALA A 74 -12.69 2.74 -0.26
CA ALA A 74 -11.42 3.27 0.26
C ALA A 74 -11.04 2.61 1.59
N GLU A 75 -12.01 2.33 2.46
CA GLU A 75 -11.82 1.62 3.73
C GLU A 75 -11.39 0.17 3.51
N GLN A 76 -12.04 -0.57 2.60
CA GLN A 76 -11.63 -1.93 2.21
C GLN A 76 -10.20 -1.96 1.65
N LEU A 77 -9.83 -1.00 0.78
CA LEU A 77 -8.45 -0.89 0.28
C LEU A 77 -7.46 -0.58 1.40
N LEU A 78 -7.85 0.23 2.40
CA LEU A 78 -6.98 0.57 3.52
C LEU A 78 -6.71 -0.67 4.38
N LEU A 79 -7.73 -1.49 4.63
CA LEU A 79 -7.60 -2.80 5.28
C LEU A 79 -6.64 -3.69 4.48
N ASP A 80 -6.86 -3.81 3.17
CA ASP A 80 -6.02 -4.65 2.30
C ASP A 80 -4.55 -4.21 2.30
N VAL A 81 -4.29 -2.90 2.25
CA VAL A 81 -2.94 -2.33 2.34
C VAL A 81 -2.31 -2.62 3.71
N HIS A 82 -3.09 -2.53 4.79
CA HIS A 82 -2.62 -2.87 6.13
C HIS A 82 -2.21 -4.35 6.22
N MET A 83 -3.00 -5.25 5.64
CA MET A 83 -2.68 -6.70 5.64
C MET A 83 -1.45 -7.03 4.77
N LEU A 84 -1.26 -6.33 3.67
CA LEU A 84 -0.01 -6.44 2.90
C LEU A 84 1.19 -5.92 3.69
N LYS A 85 1.02 -4.86 4.50
CA LYS A 85 2.09 -4.29 5.32
C LYS A 85 2.54 -5.27 6.40
N THR A 86 1.61 -5.92 7.09
CA THR A 86 1.93 -6.94 8.10
C THR A 86 2.65 -8.12 7.46
N ALA A 87 2.15 -8.62 6.33
CA ALA A 87 2.81 -9.70 5.58
C ALA A 87 4.23 -9.33 5.11
N LEU A 88 4.45 -8.09 4.68
CA LEU A 88 5.78 -7.61 4.34
C LEU A 88 6.69 -7.53 5.58
N LEU A 89 6.21 -7.02 6.72
CA LEU A 89 7.02 -6.95 7.94
C LEU A 89 7.51 -8.34 8.40
N ASP A 90 6.70 -9.37 8.20
CA ASP A 90 7.02 -10.77 8.53
C ASP A 90 7.82 -11.50 7.44
N LEU A 91 7.96 -10.88 6.26
CA LEU A 91 8.55 -11.52 5.08
C LEU A 91 9.93 -12.15 5.37
N PRO A 92 10.91 -11.47 6.00
CA PRO A 92 12.24 -12.04 6.22
C PRO A 92 12.24 -13.25 7.17
N SER A 93 11.19 -13.40 7.96
CA SER A 93 11.05 -14.44 8.99
C SER A 93 10.07 -15.53 8.60
N THR A 94 9.40 -15.38 7.45
CA THR A 94 8.38 -16.31 6.97
C THR A 94 8.95 -17.71 6.76
N GLY A 95 8.35 -18.71 7.40
CA GLY A 95 8.77 -20.13 7.33
C GLY A 95 10.06 -20.45 8.06
N TYR A 96 10.54 -19.56 8.95
CA TYR A 96 11.73 -19.80 9.76
C TYR A 96 11.30 -20.46 11.09
N GLN A 97 11.94 -21.56 11.48
CA GLN A 97 11.51 -22.33 12.67
C GLN A 97 11.67 -21.57 14.00
N VAL A 98 12.64 -20.66 14.09
CA VAL A 98 12.91 -19.86 15.31
C VAL A 98 12.57 -18.40 15.06
N GLN A 99 11.43 -17.90 15.55
CA GLN A 99 11.02 -16.51 15.32
C GLN A 99 12.16 -15.51 15.54
N ARG A 100 12.61 -14.90 14.44
CA ARG A 100 13.62 -13.83 14.45
C ARG A 100 12.94 -12.55 14.02
N LYS A 101 13.31 -11.42 14.63
CA LYS A 101 12.85 -10.11 14.17
C LYS A 101 13.52 -9.77 12.84
N ALA A 102 12.77 -9.17 11.94
CA ALA A 102 13.31 -8.64 10.69
C ALA A 102 14.35 -7.54 10.98
N PRO A 103 15.39 -7.38 10.14
CA PRO A 103 16.39 -6.33 10.32
C PRO A 103 15.76 -4.93 10.36
N ALA A 104 16.25 -4.05 11.23
CA ALA A 104 15.70 -2.70 11.40
C ALA A 104 15.75 -1.86 10.11
N THR A 105 16.76 -2.06 9.27
CA THR A 105 16.87 -1.41 7.95
C THR A 105 15.75 -1.84 7.01
N TYR A 106 15.37 -3.12 7.04
CA TYR A 106 14.25 -3.65 6.27
C TYR A 106 12.91 -3.12 6.78
N THR A 107 12.67 -3.20 8.09
CA THR A 107 11.39 -2.75 8.66
C THR A 107 11.15 -1.27 8.43
N LYS A 108 12.20 -0.42 8.52
CA LYS A 108 12.11 1.01 8.17
C LYS A 108 11.63 1.24 6.74
N VAL A 109 12.11 0.46 5.76
CA VAL A 109 11.68 0.55 4.36
C VAL A 109 10.19 0.21 4.23
N VAL A 110 9.76 -0.91 4.81
CA VAL A 110 8.36 -1.35 4.74
C VAL A 110 7.44 -0.35 5.44
N VAL A 111 7.76 0.07 6.67
CA VAL A 111 6.95 1.01 7.44
C VAL A 111 6.81 2.33 6.70
N LYS A 112 7.92 2.94 6.25
CA LYS A 112 7.88 4.22 5.54
C LYS A 112 7.09 4.11 4.24
N GLY A 113 7.37 3.09 3.43
CA GLY A 113 6.73 2.92 2.12
C GLY A 113 5.23 2.64 2.23
N MET A 114 4.83 1.73 3.12
CA MET A 114 3.41 1.39 3.32
C MET A 114 2.63 2.51 4.02
N ALA A 115 3.26 3.29 4.91
CA ALA A 115 2.61 4.45 5.53
C ALA A 115 2.17 5.49 4.48
N SER A 116 2.95 5.67 3.41
CA SER A 116 2.55 6.54 2.29
C SER A 116 1.29 6.01 1.59
N ALA A 117 1.24 4.70 1.29
CA ALA A 117 0.07 4.06 0.69
C ALA A 117 -1.18 4.18 1.58
N GLU A 118 -1.04 3.92 2.88
CA GLU A 118 -2.11 4.09 3.87
C GLU A 118 -2.58 5.56 3.93
N MET A 119 -1.66 6.52 3.85
CA MET A 119 -1.97 7.95 3.91
C MET A 119 -2.78 8.43 2.70
N ILE A 120 -2.44 7.97 1.49
CA ILE A 120 -3.19 8.27 0.27
C ILE A 120 -4.67 7.85 0.44
N LEU A 121 -4.91 6.62 0.90
CA LEU A 121 -6.26 6.11 1.10
C LEU A 121 -7.00 6.86 2.21
N LYS A 122 -6.32 7.20 3.30
CA LYS A 122 -6.90 8.03 4.38
C LYS A 122 -7.34 9.41 3.87
N ILE A 123 -6.56 10.06 3.00
CA ILE A 123 -6.95 11.34 2.38
C ILE A 123 -8.17 11.17 1.46
N VAL A 124 -8.18 10.10 0.65
CA VAL A 124 -9.32 9.81 -0.25
C VAL A 124 -10.59 9.47 0.54
N MET A 125 -10.46 8.90 1.73
CA MET A 125 -11.59 8.58 2.62
C MET A 125 -12.08 9.78 3.44
N SER A 126 -11.21 10.74 3.78
CA SER A 126 -11.59 11.94 4.56
C SER A 126 -12.73 12.73 3.91
N PRO A 127 -13.69 13.28 4.65
CA PRO A 127 -14.68 14.19 4.08
C PRO A 127 -14.03 15.45 3.49
N ILE A 128 -14.68 16.07 2.49
CA ILE A 128 -14.25 17.35 1.92
C ILE A 128 -15.19 18.43 2.44
N GLU A 129 -14.68 19.31 3.28
CA GLU A 129 -15.42 20.51 3.71
C GLU A 129 -15.33 21.61 2.64
N SER A 130 -14.11 21.88 2.17
CA SER A 130 -13.86 22.82 1.08
C SER A 130 -12.67 22.38 0.21
N PRO A 131 -12.57 22.90 -1.04
CA PRO A 131 -11.42 22.63 -1.89
C PRO A 131 -10.07 23.07 -1.28
N LYS A 132 -10.06 24.21 -0.58
CA LYS A 132 -8.85 24.73 0.08
C LYS A 132 -8.40 23.83 1.24
N ASP A 133 -9.35 23.34 2.02
CA ASP A 133 -9.05 22.45 3.14
C ASP A 133 -8.53 21.10 2.66
N PHE A 134 -9.07 20.58 1.55
CA PHE A 134 -8.56 19.35 0.94
C PHE A 134 -7.10 19.49 0.47
N VAL A 135 -6.77 20.59 -0.23
CA VAL A 135 -5.38 20.88 -0.65
C VAL A 135 -4.47 21.00 0.58
N LYS A 136 -4.91 21.72 1.61
CA LYS A 136 -4.17 21.87 2.88
C LYS A 136 -3.91 20.52 3.54
N GLN A 137 -4.92 19.65 3.62
CA GLN A 137 -4.77 18.29 4.17
C GLN A 137 -3.76 17.45 3.38
N CYS A 138 -3.81 17.51 2.05
CA CYS A 138 -2.86 16.81 1.19
C CYS A 138 -1.43 17.28 1.45
N ARG A 139 -1.19 18.58 1.51
CA ARG A 139 0.15 19.15 1.78
C ARG A 139 0.69 18.81 3.17
N ILE A 140 -0.17 18.82 4.20
CA ILE A 140 0.24 18.49 5.57
C ILE A 140 0.61 17.00 5.68
N ARG A 141 -0.19 16.12 5.06
CA ARG A 141 -0.04 14.66 5.21
C ARG A 141 0.93 14.04 4.20
N LEU A 142 1.11 14.67 3.05
CA LEU A 142 2.01 14.27 1.97
C LEU A 142 2.83 15.50 1.54
N PRO A 143 3.85 15.90 2.33
CA PRO A 143 4.61 17.14 2.06
C PRO A 143 5.39 17.10 0.73
N ASP A 144 5.80 15.91 0.29
CA ASP A 144 6.53 15.71 -0.96
C ASP A 144 5.62 15.45 -2.18
N LEU A 145 4.31 15.66 -2.04
CA LEU A 145 3.33 15.36 -3.09
C LEU A 145 3.53 16.25 -4.31
N GLN A 146 3.70 15.61 -5.48
CA GLN A 146 3.85 16.32 -6.75
C GLN A 146 2.50 16.55 -7.44
N ALA A 147 2.41 17.58 -8.28
CA ALA A 147 1.17 17.91 -9.00
C ALA A 147 0.56 16.73 -9.80
N PRO A 148 1.34 15.88 -10.51
CA PRO A 148 0.78 14.71 -11.20
C PRO A 148 0.18 13.66 -10.25
N GLU A 149 0.74 13.52 -9.05
CA GLU A 149 0.23 12.60 -8.03
C GLU A 149 -1.00 13.18 -7.33
N PHE A 150 -1.01 14.48 -7.05
CA PHE A 150 -2.18 15.17 -6.52
C PHE A 150 -3.39 15.00 -7.46
N GLN A 151 -3.20 15.11 -8.78
CA GLN A 151 -4.26 14.85 -9.75
C GLN A 151 -4.78 13.41 -9.66
N LYS A 152 -3.92 12.41 -9.43
CA LYS A 152 -4.36 11.02 -9.23
C LYS A 152 -5.21 10.87 -7.97
N ILE A 153 -4.86 11.57 -6.89
CA ILE A 153 -5.65 11.55 -5.64
C ILE A 153 -7.03 12.20 -5.85
N LEU A 154 -7.10 13.31 -6.58
CA LEU A 154 -8.39 13.93 -6.98
C LEU A 154 -9.25 12.95 -7.79
N ASP A 155 -8.63 12.28 -8.77
CA ASP A 155 -9.31 11.29 -9.60
C ASP A 155 -9.82 10.08 -8.77
N MET A 156 -9.02 9.58 -7.83
CA MET A 156 -9.42 8.52 -6.89
C MET A 156 -10.65 8.92 -6.09
N LYS A 157 -10.71 10.18 -5.65
CA LYS A 157 -11.83 10.73 -4.89
C LYS A 157 -13.07 11.04 -5.76
N GLY A 158 -12.98 10.88 -7.08
CA GLY A 158 -14.07 11.21 -8.00
C GLY A 158 -14.26 12.71 -8.24
N LEU A 159 -13.30 13.54 -7.85
CA LEU A 159 -13.36 14.99 -8.06
C LEU A 159 -12.96 15.33 -9.49
N LYS A 160 -13.93 15.75 -10.31
CA LYS A 160 -13.67 16.27 -11.67
C LYS A 160 -12.78 17.52 -11.58
N LYS A 161 -12.01 17.80 -12.64
CA LYS A 161 -11.31 19.09 -12.86
C LYS A 161 -12.34 20.24 -12.96
N GLN A 162 -12.93 20.63 -11.84
CA GLN A 162 -13.53 21.94 -11.68
C GLN A 162 -12.42 22.86 -11.18
N ASN A 163 -12.39 24.11 -11.65
CA ASN A 163 -11.39 25.16 -11.37
C ASN A 163 -11.31 25.57 -9.88
N LYS A 164 -11.35 24.62 -8.94
CA LYS A 164 -11.50 24.82 -7.50
C LYS A 164 -10.34 24.21 -6.69
N PHE A 165 -9.60 23.25 -7.25
CA PHE A 165 -8.48 22.56 -6.58
C PHE A 165 -7.15 22.88 -7.27
N TYR A 166 -6.67 24.12 -7.14
CA TYR A 166 -5.34 24.50 -7.64
C TYR A 166 -4.28 24.25 -6.58
N TYR A 167 -3.17 23.65 -7.02
CA TYR A 167 -1.98 23.42 -6.20
C TYR A 167 -1.22 24.71 -6.01
#